data_AF-A0A139DDN7-F1
#
_entry.id   AF-A0A139DDN7-F1
#
_cell.length_a   1.000
_cell.length_b   1.000
_cell.length_c   1.000
_cell.angle_alpha   90.00
_cell.angle_beta   90.00
_cell.angle_gamma   90.00
#
_symmetry.space_group_name_H-M   'P 1'
#
loop_
_entity.id
_entity.type
_entity.pdbx_description
1 polymer ?
#
loop_
_entity_poly.entity_id
_entity_poly.type
_entity_poly.pdbx_seq_one_letter_code
_entity_poly.pdbx_strand_id
1 'polypeptide(L)' 'MDIGDMRRDFESEGLDREHLNNSPVVQFETWFNDARTAGILEPNAMSLATTGADG' A
#
# COMPACT_ATOMS: atom_id res chain seq x y z
N MET A 1 -6.33 28.47 -11.77
CA MET A 1 -5.96 27.25 -11.03
C MET A 1 -5.57 26.25 -12.10
N ASP A 2 -4.28 26.03 -12.26
CA ASP A 2 -3.75 25.14 -13.30
C ASP A 2 -3.90 23.69 -12.82
N ILE A 3 -4.55 22.84 -13.62
CA ILE A 3 -4.77 21.43 -13.28
C ILE A 3 -3.43 20.67 -13.30
N GLY A 4 -2.43 21.17 -14.02
CA GLY A 4 -1.08 20.61 -14.09
C GLY A 4 -0.38 20.53 -12.73
N ASP A 5 -0.58 21.53 -11.86
CA ASP A 5 0.04 21.59 -10.53
C ASP A 5 -0.50 20.55 -9.54
N MET A 6 -1.61 19.86 -9.88
CA MET A 6 -2.18 18.78 -9.07
C MET A 6 -1.62 17.40 -9.44
N ARG A 7 -0.84 17.28 -10.53
CA ARG A 7 -0.13 16.03 -10.86
C ARG A 7 1.01 15.86 -9.88
N ARG A 8 0.79 14.98 -8.90
CA ARG A 8 1.89 14.37 -8.16
C ARG A 8 2.59 13.42 -9.13
N ASP A 9 3.83 13.71 -9.43
CA ASP A 9 4.71 12.76 -10.11
C ASP A 9 4.98 11.63 -9.12
N PHE A 10 4.34 10.48 -9.35
CA PHE A 10 4.56 9.26 -8.58
C PHE A 10 5.85 8.57 -9.07
N GLU A 11 6.97 9.27 -8.95
CA GLU A 11 8.32 8.78 -9.31
C GLU A 11 8.88 7.82 -8.23
N SER A 12 8.06 6.89 -7.75
CA SER A 12 8.58 5.75 -6.99
C SER A 12 9.04 4.66 -7.96
N GLU A 13 10.05 3.88 -7.58
CA GLU A 13 10.37 2.66 -8.31
C GLU A 13 9.10 1.81 -8.50
N GLY A 14 8.94 1.25 -9.70
CA GLY A 14 7.81 0.40 -10.04
C GLY A 14 7.82 -0.90 -9.22
N LEU A 15 6.67 -1.59 -9.20
CA LEU A 15 6.56 -2.89 -8.54
C LEU A 15 6.57 -4.02 -9.58
N ASP A 16 7.74 -4.65 -9.75
CA ASP A 16 7.90 -5.82 -10.62
C ASP A 16 7.80 -7.13 -9.84
N ARG A 17 7.29 -8.17 -10.52
CA ARG A 17 7.09 -9.49 -9.90
C ARG A 17 8.39 -10.12 -9.40
N GLU A 18 9.51 -9.81 -10.04
CA GLU A 18 10.84 -10.30 -9.67
C GLU A 18 11.32 -9.74 -8.32
N HIS A 19 10.77 -8.61 -7.88
CA HIS A 19 11.07 -7.98 -6.60
C HIS A 19 10.16 -8.45 -5.45
N LEU A 20 9.19 -9.33 -5.73
CA LEU A 20 8.24 -9.82 -4.74
C LEU A 20 8.67 -11.16 -4.16
N ASN A 21 8.44 -11.33 -2.86
CA ASN A 21 8.50 -12.63 -2.23
C ASN A 21 7.38 -13.54 -2.77
N ASN A 22 7.70 -14.81 -2.99
CA ASN A 22 6.71 -15.82 -3.41
C ASN A 22 5.64 -16.09 -2.35
N SER A 23 5.96 -15.88 -1.07
CA SER A 23 5.01 -15.96 0.03
C SER A 23 4.33 -14.60 0.24
N PRO A 24 3.00 -14.50 0.02
CA PRO A 24 2.30 -13.22 0.17
C PRO A 24 2.29 -12.72 1.62
N VAL A 25 2.35 -13.63 2.60
CA VAL A 25 2.42 -13.26 4.03
C VAL A 25 3.76 -12.62 4.35
N VAL A 26 4.86 -13.17 3.82
CA VAL A 26 6.21 -12.60 4.01
C VAL A 26 6.30 -11.25 3.29
N GLN A 27 5.74 -11.13 2.08
CA GLN A 27 5.71 -9.85 1.37
C GLN A 27 4.95 -8.77 2.15
N PHE A 28 3.80 -9.12 2.73
CA PHE A 28 3.04 -8.21 3.58
C PHE A 28 3.86 -7.78 4.81
N GLU A 29 4.56 -8.70 5.46
CA GLU A 29 5.42 -8.39 6.61
C GLU A 29 6.54 -7.41 6.25
N THR A 30 7.17 -7.57 5.08
CA THR A 30 8.16 -6.60 4.57
C THR A 30 7.55 -5.19 4.49
N TRP A 31 6.44 -5.02 3.76
CA TRP A 31 5.81 -3.70 3.60
C TRP A 31 5.28 -3.13 4.92
N PHE A 32 4.76 -3.97 5.80
CA PHE A 32 4.30 -3.54 7.12
C PHE A 32 5.46 -3.01 7.96
N ASN A 33 6.62 -3.66 7.92
CA ASN A 33 7.82 -3.19 8.60
C ASN A 33 8.39 -1.91 7.97
N ASP A 34 8.32 -1.76 6.64
CA ASP A 34 8.69 -0.52 5.95
C ASP A 34 7.82 0.65 6.43
N ALA A 35 6.49 0.46 6.49
CA ALA A 35 5.56 1.47 6.98
C ALA A 35 5.81 1.85 8.45
N ARG A 36 6.14 0.87 9.31
CA ARG A 36 6.54 1.11 10.70
C ARG A 36 7.83 1.91 10.79
N THR A 37 8.83 1.56 9.98
CA THR A 37 10.14 2.21 9.97
C THR A 37 10.04 3.64 9.44
N ALA A 38 9.16 3.88 8.47
CA ALA A 38 8.85 5.21 7.95
C ALA A 38 8.02 6.07 8.92
N GLY A 39 7.57 5.51 10.05
CA GLY A 39 6.78 6.24 11.05
C GLY A 39 5.38 6.61 10.57
N ILE A 40 4.81 5.85 9.63
CA ILE A 40 3.43 6.05 9.18
C ILE A 40 2.49 5.87 10.37
N LEU A 41 1.52 6.77 10.50
CA LEU A 41 0.52 6.72 11.56
C LEU A 41 -0.38 5.49 11.37
N GLU A 42 -0.57 4.72 12.46
CA GLU A 42 -1.45 3.53 12.50
C GLU A 42 -1.24 2.58 11.29
N PRO A 43 -0.02 2.05 11.08
CA PRO A 43 0.28 1.21 9.92
C PRO A 43 -0.48 -0.12 9.93
N ASN A 44 -1.10 -0.46 11.06
CA ASN A 44 -1.94 -1.64 11.28
C ASN A 44 -3.44 -1.36 11.12
N ALA A 45 -3.86 -0.11 10.88
CA ALA A 45 -5.25 0.20 10.61
C ALA A 45 -5.68 -0.39 9.26
N MET A 46 -6.86 -1.01 9.22
CA MET A 46 -7.41 -1.66 8.03
C MET A 46 -8.88 -1.29 7.85
N SER A 47 -9.31 -1.08 6.60
CA SER A 47 -10.72 -0.95 6.26
C SER A 47 -11.30 -2.33 5.97
N LEU A 48 -12.21 -2.78 6.83
CA LEU A 48 -12.91 -4.06 6.66
C LEU A 48 -14.32 -3.80 6.11
N ALA A 49 -14.60 -4.33 4.93
CA ALA A 49 -15.93 -4.33 4.36
C ALA A 49 -16.64 -5.67 4.59
N THR A 50 -17.92 -5.61 4.90
CA THR A 50 -18.82 -6.76 5.01
C THR A 50 -20.08 -6.51 4.19
N THR A 51 -20.82 -7.57 3.87
CA THR A 51 -22.04 -7.54 3.06
C THR A 51 -23.14 -8.32 3.77
N GLY A 52 -24.39 -7.92 3.54
CA GLY A 52 -25.56 -8.67 3.98
C GLY A 52 -25.78 -9.93 3.16
N ALA A 53 -26.93 -10.60 3.37
CA ALA A 53 -27.30 -11.74 2.52
C ALA A 53 -27.60 -11.32 1.07
N ASP A 54 -27.81 -10.02 0.84
CA ASP A 54 -28.25 -9.40 -0.41
C ASP A 54 -27.11 -8.75 -1.23
N GLY A 55 -25.86 -8.83 -0.76
CA GLY A 55 -24.70 -8.23 -1.45
C GLY A 55 -24.35 -6.84 -0.96
#